data_AF-A0A963WZ47-F1
#
_entry.id   AF-A0A963WZ47-F1
#
_cell.length_a   1.000
_cell.length_b   1.000
_cell.length_c   1.000
_cell.angle_alpha   90.00
_cell.angle_beta   90.00
_cell.angle_gamma   90.00
#
_symmetry.space_group_name_H-M   'P 1'
#
loop_
_entity.id
_entity.type
_entity.pdbx_description
1 polymer ?
#
loop_
_entity_poly.entity_id
_entity_poly.type
_entity_poly.pdbx_seq_one_letter_code
_entity_poly.pdbx_strand_id
1 'polypeptide(L)'
;MTRRDEPEIPFTGRSWDEPPRRRPIVPPDPAVTTIDGREFRRESSIVVPDFTVTQDEQRVLGQRAQEAAARRLADKDANLAAAVRLGAALKVLKGED
;
A
#
# COMPACT_ATOMS: atom_id res chain seq x y z
N MET A 1 5.17 -66.20 17.26
CA MET A 1 4.09 -65.29 17.71
C MET A 1 3.89 -64.25 16.62
N THR A 2 2.86 -64.42 15.81
CA THR A 2 2.48 -63.53 14.71
C THR A 2 1.90 -62.23 15.30
N ARG A 3 2.50 -61.07 14.97
CA ARG A 3 1.89 -59.77 15.27
C ARG A 3 0.57 -59.71 14.48
N ARG A 4 -0.55 -59.47 15.17
CA ARG A 4 -1.83 -59.17 14.54
C ARG A 4 -1.71 -57.76 13.93
N ASP A 5 -2.04 -57.64 12.66
CA ASP A 5 -2.22 -56.33 12.02
C ASP A 5 -3.45 -55.67 12.66
N GLU A 6 -3.24 -54.54 13.36
CA GLU A 6 -4.30 -53.79 14.02
C GLU A 6 -5.09 -52.97 12.99
N PRO A 7 -6.43 -52.87 13.11
CA PRO A 7 -7.24 -52.16 12.14
C PRO A 7 -7.02 -50.65 12.22
N GLU A 8 -6.65 -50.03 11.08
CA GLU A 8 -6.64 -48.58 10.90
C GLU A 8 -8.00 -47.98 11.25
N ILE A 9 -8.01 -46.79 11.86
CA ILE A 9 -9.25 -46.08 12.17
C ILE A 9 -9.85 -45.60 10.84
N PRO A 10 -11.01 -46.15 10.40
CA PRO A 10 -11.61 -45.71 9.15
C PRO A 10 -12.04 -44.25 9.34
N PHE A 11 -11.76 -43.41 8.35
CA PHE A 11 -12.03 -41.95 8.25
C PHE A 11 -10.92 -40.96 8.65
N THR A 12 -9.78 -41.38 9.23
CA THR A 12 -8.69 -40.40 9.50
C THR A 12 -7.34 -40.72 8.87
N GLY A 13 -7.18 -41.90 8.25
CA GLY A 13 -5.89 -42.36 7.72
C GLY A 13 -4.78 -42.42 8.79
N ARG A 14 -5.16 -42.50 10.07
CA ARG A 14 -4.26 -42.56 11.22
C ARG A 14 -4.38 -43.90 11.92
N SER A 15 -3.23 -44.47 12.30
CA SER A 15 -3.15 -45.60 13.21
C SER A 15 -3.38 -45.13 14.65
N TRP A 16 -3.86 -46.02 15.52
CA TRP A 16 -4.00 -45.74 16.96
C TRP A 16 -2.67 -45.39 17.62
N ASP A 17 -1.57 -45.87 17.05
CA ASP A 17 -0.21 -45.61 17.54
C ASP A 17 0.38 -44.27 17.07
N GLU A 18 -0.26 -43.54 16.14
CA GLU A 18 0.30 -42.29 15.64
C GLU A 18 0.06 -41.15 16.66
N PRO A 19 1.12 -40.64 17.32
CA PRO A 19 0.96 -39.58 18.30
C PRO A 19 0.39 -38.32 17.65
N PRO A 20 -0.47 -37.56 18.35
CA PRO A 20 -1.03 -36.34 17.79
C PRO A 20 0.11 -35.42 17.36
N ARG A 21 0.11 -35.02 16.08
CA ARG A 21 1.09 -34.06 15.54
C ARG A 21 1.02 -32.80 16.39
N ARG A 22 2.05 -32.60 17.22
CA ARG A 22 2.17 -31.42 18.07
C ARG A 22 2.22 -30.22 17.14
N ARG A 23 1.23 -29.32 17.25
CA ARG A 23 1.30 -28.03 16.58
C ARG A 23 2.58 -27.33 17.08
N PRO A 24 3.40 -26.74 16.20
CA PRO A 24 4.53 -25.95 16.63
C PRO A 24 4.02 -24.86 17.57
N ILE A 25 4.54 -24.82 18.80
CA ILE A 25 4.29 -23.70 19.70
C ILE A 25 5.06 -22.52 19.09
N VAL A 26 4.34 -21.64 18.40
CA VAL A 26 4.90 -20.37 17.96
C VAL A 26 5.17 -19.56 19.23
N PRO A 27 6.41 -19.09 19.46
CA PRO A 27 6.69 -18.22 20.59
C PRO A 27 5.77 -16.99 20.54
N PRO A 28 5.23 -16.54 21.68
CA PRO A 28 4.42 -15.33 21.71
C PRO A 28 5.24 -14.15 21.18
N ASP A 29 4.63 -13.32 20.34
CA ASP A 29 5.26 -12.11 19.82
C ASP A 29 5.65 -11.20 21.01
N PRO A 30 6.93 -10.84 21.20
CA PRO A 30 7.35 -9.97 22.29
C PRO A 30 6.71 -8.58 22.23
N ALA A 31 6.19 -8.17 21.08
CA ALA A 31 5.42 -6.94 20.89
C ALA A 31 3.99 -7.02 21.46
N VAL A 32 3.51 -8.21 21.85
CA VAL A 32 2.16 -8.44 22.34
C VAL A 32 2.20 -8.87 23.80
N THR A 33 1.39 -8.25 24.64
CA THR A 33 1.12 -8.63 26.03
C THR A 33 -0.29 -9.14 26.17
N THR A 34 -0.45 -10.28 26.81
CA THR A 34 -1.76 -10.83 27.13
C THR A 34 -2.19 -10.38 28.53
N ILE A 35 -3.35 -9.71 28.63
CA ILE A 35 -3.96 -9.28 29.89
C ILE A 35 -5.42 -9.77 29.86
N ASP A 36 -5.85 -10.53 30.87
CA ASP A 36 -7.21 -11.10 30.98
C ASP A 36 -7.69 -11.85 29.71
N GLY A 37 -6.80 -12.63 29.10
CA GLY A 37 -7.10 -13.41 27.90
C GLY A 37 -7.23 -12.56 26.61
N ARG A 38 -6.92 -11.27 26.66
CA ARG A 38 -6.89 -10.37 25.50
C ARG A 38 -5.46 -10.01 25.14
N GLU A 39 -5.20 -9.97 23.85
CA GLU A 39 -3.91 -9.59 23.31
C GLU A 39 -3.86 -8.09 23.07
N PHE A 40 -2.89 -7.42 23.70
CA PHE A 40 -2.63 -5.99 23.54
C PHE A 40 -1.24 -5.79 22.97
N ARG A 41 -1.10 -4.87 22.01
CA ARG A 41 0.22 -4.51 21.48
C ARG A 41 0.91 -3.53 22.44
N ARG A 42 2.18 -3.77 22.76
CA ARG A 42 2.99 -2.88 23.59
C ARG A 42 3.21 -1.56 22.87
N GLU A 43 3.03 -0.44 23.56
CA GLU A 43 3.27 0.90 23.00
C GLU A 43 4.71 1.06 22.50
N SER A 44 5.70 0.50 23.20
CA SER A 44 7.12 0.52 22.79
C SER A 44 7.43 -0.29 21.52
N SER A 45 6.49 -1.12 21.06
CA SER A 45 6.63 -1.87 19.80
C SER A 45 6.09 -1.11 18.58
N ILE A 46 5.49 0.06 18.80
CA ILE A 46 4.98 0.92 17.74
C ILE A 46 6.17 1.70 17.17
N VAL A 47 6.65 1.27 16.01
CA VAL A 47 7.64 2.03 15.24
C VAL A 47 6.90 3.11 14.47
N VAL A 48 7.05 4.36 14.87
CA VAL A 48 6.57 5.52 14.12
C VAL A 48 7.63 5.83 13.04
N PRO A 49 7.27 5.81 11.74
CA PRO A 49 8.19 6.22 10.69
C PRO A 49 8.64 7.67 10.90
N ASP A 50 9.88 7.97 10.55
CA ASP A 50 10.33 9.35 10.51
C ASP A 50 9.72 10.04 9.28
N PHE A 51 8.94 11.08 9.53
CA PHE A 51 8.28 11.89 8.50
C PHE A 51 8.96 13.25 8.32
N THR A 52 10.12 13.47 8.95
CA THR A 52 10.87 14.71 8.71
C THR A 52 11.40 14.72 7.28
N VAL A 53 11.09 15.80 6.57
CA VAL A 53 11.57 16.02 5.21
C VAL A 53 12.96 16.62 5.29
N THR A 54 13.93 15.95 4.70
CA THR A 54 15.31 16.41 4.62
C THR A 54 15.42 17.65 3.72
N GLN A 55 16.51 18.41 3.87
CA GLN A 55 16.75 19.60 3.04
C GLN A 55 16.85 19.27 1.54
N ASP A 56 17.44 18.12 1.20
CA ASP A 56 17.55 17.66 -0.19
C ASP A 56 16.18 17.30 -0.77
N GLU A 57 15.32 16.64 0.00
CA GLU A 57 13.94 16.35 -0.41
C GLU A 57 13.13 17.64 -0.59
N GLN A 58 13.29 18.63 0.30
CA GLN A 58 12.66 19.94 0.13
C GLN A 58 13.10 20.62 -1.17
N ARG A 59 14.38 20.51 -1.55
CA ARG A 59 14.89 21.07 -2.80
C ARG A 59 14.25 20.40 -4.02
N VAL A 60 14.15 19.07 -4.01
CA VAL A 60 13.48 18.31 -5.08
C VAL A 60 12.00 18.66 -5.19
N LEU A 61 11.29 18.78 -4.06
CA LEU A 61 9.89 19.21 -4.04
C LEU A 61 9.73 20.63 -4.59
N GLY A 62 10.64 21.55 -4.22
CA GLY A 62 10.66 22.91 -4.75
C GLY A 62 10.84 22.96 -6.26
N GLN A 63 11.79 22.18 -6.80
CA GLN A 63 12.00 22.08 -8.25
C GLN A 63 10.75 21.56 -8.96
N ARG A 64 10.15 20.47 -8.46
CA ARG A 64 8.92 19.91 -9.05
C ARG A 64 7.75 20.90 -9.01
N ALA A 65 7.65 21.69 -7.95
CA ALA A 65 6.61 22.71 -7.84
C ALA A 65 6.80 23.82 -8.89
N GLN A 66 8.04 24.25 -9.13
CA GLN A 66 8.38 25.23 -10.17
C GLN A 66 8.09 24.69 -11.57
N GLU A 67 8.49 23.45 -11.87
CA GLU A 67 8.20 22.80 -13.14
C GLU A 67 6.68 22.68 -13.39
N ALA A 68 5.92 22.31 -12.36
CA ALA A 68 4.46 22.26 -12.45
C ALA A 68 3.84 23.64 -12.67
N ALA A 69 4.37 24.70 -12.04
CA ALA A 69 3.92 26.06 -12.27
C ALA A 69 4.20 26.52 -13.71
N ALA A 70 5.39 26.22 -14.23
CA ALA A 70 5.77 26.54 -15.61
C ALA A 70 4.87 25.82 -16.63
N ARG A 71 4.55 24.54 -16.40
CA ARG A 71 3.62 23.79 -17.26
C ARG A 71 2.23 24.42 -17.29
N ARG A 72 1.68 24.77 -16.12
CA ARG A 72 0.36 25.44 -16.04
C ARG A 72 0.34 26.77 -16.78
N LEU A 73 1.44 27.51 -16.78
CA LEU A 73 1.55 28.76 -17.54
C LEU A 73 1.55 28.49 -19.05
N ALA A 74 2.37 27.55 -19.51
CA ALA A 74 2.42 27.16 -20.91
C ALA A 74 1.05 26.67 -21.43
N ASP A 75 0.31 25.90 -20.63
CA ASP A 75 -1.03 25.45 -20.98
C ASP A 75 -2.02 26.62 -21.13
N LYS A 76 -1.93 27.63 -20.24
CA LYS A 76 -2.76 28.84 -20.32
C LYS A 76 -2.44 29.65 -21.57
N ASP A 77 -1.17 29.81 -21.90
CA ASP A 77 -0.73 30.57 -23.08
C ASP A 77 -1.19 29.87 -24.37
N ALA A 78 -1.10 28.53 -24.42
CA ALA A 78 -1.60 27.74 -25.53
C ALA A 78 -3.13 27.89 -25.70
N ASN A 79 -3.87 27.84 -24.60
CA ASN A 79 -5.32 28.03 -24.61
C ASN A 79 -5.72 29.45 -25.05
N LEU A 80 -4.98 30.48 -24.61
CA LEU A 80 -5.21 31.85 -25.03
C LEU A 80 -4.96 32.00 -26.54
N ALA A 81 -3.85 31.46 -27.05
CA ALA A 81 -3.55 31.49 -28.48
C ALA A 81 -4.63 30.77 -29.31
N ALA A 82 -5.15 29.65 -28.83
CA ALA A 82 -6.26 28.95 -29.47
C ALA A 82 -7.55 29.78 -29.46
N ALA A 83 -7.87 30.44 -28.34
CA ALA A 83 -9.04 31.31 -28.24
C ALA A 83 -8.95 32.53 -29.18
N VAL A 84 -7.76 33.14 -29.31
CA VAL A 84 -7.53 34.24 -30.27
C VAL A 84 -7.76 33.77 -31.70
N ARG A 85 -7.23 32.60 -32.08
CA ARG A 85 -7.44 32.02 -33.42
C ARG A 85 -8.92 31.72 -33.68
N LEU A 86 -9.62 31.16 -32.69
CA LEU A 86 -11.05 30.92 -32.78
C LEU A 86 -11.82 32.23 -32.96
N GLY A 87 -11.50 33.26 -32.19
CA GLY A 87 -12.11 34.59 -32.33
C GLY A 87 -11.90 35.19 -33.71
N ALA A 88 -10.69 35.08 -34.27
CA ALA A 88 -10.39 35.51 -35.63
C ALA A 88 -11.21 34.73 -36.68
N ALA A 89 -11.29 33.40 -36.55
CA ALA A 89 -12.09 32.57 -37.44
C ALA A 89 -13.59 32.91 -37.39
N LEU A 90 -14.13 33.23 -36.20
CA LEU A 90 -15.51 33.64 -36.04
C LEU A 90 -15.80 35.02 -36.65
N LYS A 91 -14.86 35.97 -36.60
CA LYS A 91 -14.99 37.26 -37.28
C LYS A 91 -15.09 37.09 -38.80
N VAL A 92 -14.21 36.28 -39.38
CA VAL A 92 -14.23 35.94 -40.81
C VAL A 92 -15.58 35.29 -41.18
N LEU A 93 -16.08 34.35 -40.37
CA LEU A 93 -17.39 33.72 -40.61
C LEU A 93 -18.55 34.72 -40.55
N LYS A 94 -18.45 35.75 -39.70
CA LYS A 94 -19.45 36.81 -39.56
C LYS A 94 -19.37 37.86 -40.69
N GLY A 95 -18.31 37.85 -41.50
CA GLY A 95 -18.06 38.84 -42.54
C GLY A 95 -17.51 40.16 -42.00
N GLU A 96 -16.89 40.15 -40.81
CA GLU A 96 -16.16 41.28 -40.25
C GLU A 96 -14.66 41.10 -40.55
N ASP A 97 -14.14 41.89 -41.49
CA ASP A 97 -12.71 41.99 -41.82
C ASP A 97 -12.04 43.16 -41.07
#